data_AF-A0A1W9I8T3-F1
#
_entry.id   AF-A0A1W9I8T3-F1
#
_cell.length_a   1.000
_cell.length_b   1.000
_cell.length_c   1.000
_cell.angle_alpha   90.00
_cell.angle_beta   90.00
_cell.angle_gamma   90.00
#
_symmetry.space_group_name_H-M   'P 1'
#
loop_
_entity.id
_entity.type
_entity.pdbx_description
1 polymer ?
#
loop_
_entity_poly.entity_id
_entity_poly.type
_entity_poly.pdbx_seq_one_letter_code
_entity_poly.pdbx_strand_id
1 'polypeptide(L)'
;GQDGRIGVRAVLDAAMDDPECGALATELSIRDDHFDDVPMHIKACLDSLDRKRAEQILRDLIARLKTAERAGQVEEARLLNVQINELRIRKAGAPPAGAVSLVKE
;
A
#
# COMPACT_ATOMS: atom_id res chain seq x y z
N GLY A 1 17.89 -3.06 18.25
CA GLY A 1 18.52 -2.95 19.58
C GLY A 1 19.13 -1.58 19.69
N GLN A 2 18.75 -0.81 20.72
CA GLN A 2 19.22 0.52 21.21
C GLN A 2 19.54 1.69 20.24
N ASP A 3 19.61 1.46 18.94
CA ASP A 3 20.08 2.45 17.94
C ASP A 3 18.99 2.76 16.88
N GLY A 4 17.75 2.32 17.10
CA GLY A 4 16.66 2.41 16.11
C GLY A 4 16.78 1.43 14.92
N ARG A 5 17.83 0.59 14.89
CA ARG A 5 18.03 -0.42 13.84
C ARG A 5 17.21 -1.69 14.10
N ILE A 6 16.54 -2.17 13.06
CA ILE A 6 15.81 -3.44 13.04
C ILE A 6 16.78 -4.52 12.52
N GLY A 7 17.02 -5.56 13.31
CA GLY A 7 17.78 -6.71 12.87
C GLY A 7 16.95 -7.57 11.94
N VAL A 8 17.32 -7.66 10.67
CA VAL A 8 16.56 -8.42 9.64
C VAL A 8 17.11 -9.80 9.36
N ARG A 9 18.18 -10.24 10.05
CA ARG A 9 18.84 -11.53 9.80
C ARG A 9 17.89 -12.72 9.90
N ALA A 10 17.12 -12.82 10.99
CA ALA A 10 16.17 -13.92 11.15
C ALA A 10 15.08 -13.94 10.07
N VAL A 11 14.70 -12.77 9.53
CA VAL A 11 13.74 -12.68 8.41
C VAL A 11 14.39 -13.13 7.11
N LEU A 12 15.64 -12.74 6.87
CA LEU A 12 16.40 -13.20 5.71
C LEU A 12 16.58 -14.72 5.72
N ASP A 13 17.00 -15.29 6.85
CA ASP A 13 17.23 -16.73 6.98
C ASP A 13 15.91 -17.50 6.69
N ALA A 14 14.79 -17.06 7.28
CA ALA A 14 13.49 -17.65 7.00
C ALA A 14 13.04 -17.50 5.53
N ALA A 15 13.35 -16.38 4.89
CA ALA A 15 13.03 -16.16 3.48
C ALA A 15 13.92 -16.96 2.52
N MET A 16 15.16 -17.24 2.92
CA MET A 16 16.10 -18.07 2.15
C MET A 16 15.69 -19.55 2.13
N ASP A 17 15.09 -20.04 3.22
CA ASP A 17 14.59 -21.41 3.33
C ASP A 17 13.25 -21.65 2.60
N ASP A 18 12.59 -20.58 2.15
CA ASP A 18 11.33 -20.66 1.41
C ASP A 18 11.59 -21.00 -0.09
N PRO A 19 10.92 -22.01 -0.66
CA PRO A 19 11.18 -22.46 -2.03
C PRO A 19 10.75 -21.44 -3.11
N GLU A 20 9.83 -20.53 -2.80
CA GLU A 20 9.38 -19.49 -3.74
C GLU A 20 10.22 -18.22 -3.61
N CYS A 21 10.66 -17.89 -2.40
CA CYS A 21 11.34 -16.65 -2.08
C CYS A 21 12.87 -16.77 -2.04
N GLY A 22 13.42 -17.96 -1.83
CA GLY A 22 14.82 -18.15 -1.44
C GLY A 22 15.84 -17.61 -2.45
N ALA A 23 15.55 -17.79 -3.74
CA ALA A 23 16.39 -17.26 -4.82
C ALA A 23 16.40 -15.71 -4.80
N LEU A 24 15.22 -15.09 -4.67
CA LEU A 24 15.07 -13.63 -4.63
C LEU A 24 15.66 -13.04 -3.34
N ALA A 25 15.46 -13.71 -2.20
CA ALA A 25 16.03 -13.31 -0.92
C ALA A 25 17.55 -13.28 -0.97
N THR A 26 18.15 -14.32 -1.57
CA THR A 26 19.61 -14.40 -1.78
C THR A 26 20.09 -13.26 -2.68
N GLU A 27 19.47 -13.07 -3.83
CA GLU A 27 19.82 -12.00 -4.79
C GLU A 27 19.76 -10.61 -4.15
N LEU A 28 18.67 -10.30 -3.46
CA LEU A 28 18.49 -9.01 -2.80
C LEU A 28 19.47 -8.79 -1.65
N SER A 29 19.93 -9.85 -0.97
CA SER A 29 20.86 -9.75 0.16
C SER A 29 22.29 -9.35 -0.24
N ILE A 30 22.69 -9.65 -1.48
CA ILE A 30 24.01 -9.34 -2.01
C ILE A 30 24.01 -8.10 -2.92
N ARG A 31 22.84 -7.52 -3.17
CA ARG A 31 22.69 -6.36 -4.04
C ARG A 31 23.26 -5.13 -3.35
N ASP A 32 24.19 -4.47 -4.04
CA ASP A 32 24.80 -3.22 -3.57
C ASP A 32 24.27 -2.07 -4.44
N ASP A 33 23.11 -1.53 -4.04
CA ASP A 33 22.54 -0.36 -4.69
C ASP A 33 23.06 0.92 -4.05
N HIS A 34 23.43 1.88 -4.90
CA HIS A 34 23.78 3.22 -4.43
C HIS A 34 22.53 4.11 -4.38
N PHE A 35 22.31 4.75 -3.22
CA PHE A 35 21.23 5.72 -3.03
C PHE A 35 21.79 7.01 -2.46
N ASP A 36 21.47 8.14 -3.09
CA ASP A 36 21.85 9.47 -2.60
C ASP A 36 21.13 9.82 -1.29
N ASP A 37 19.85 9.43 -1.17
CA ASP A 37 19.01 9.61 0.03
C ASP A 37 18.19 8.34 0.28
N VAL A 38 18.72 7.48 1.15
CA VAL A 38 18.07 6.21 1.53
C VAL A 38 16.68 6.42 2.15
N PRO A 39 16.48 7.32 3.14
CA PRO A 39 15.16 7.62 3.67
C PRO A 39 14.14 8.04 2.60
N MET A 40 14.51 8.95 1.70
CA MET A 40 13.63 9.41 0.63
C MET A 40 13.29 8.28 -0.34
N HIS A 41 14.28 7.46 -0.70
CA HIS A 41 14.07 6.31 -1.58
C HIS A 41 13.08 5.30 -0.98
N ILE A 42 13.28 4.92 0.28
CA ILE A 42 12.37 4.01 0.99
C ILE A 42 10.95 4.59 1.04
N LYS A 43 10.81 5.88 1.36
CA LYS A 43 9.50 6.55 1.37
C LYS A 43 8.82 6.47 0.00
N ALA A 44 9.53 6.78 -1.08
CA ALA A 44 8.98 6.72 -2.43
C ALA A 44 8.56 5.29 -2.86
N CYS A 45 9.30 4.27 -2.42
CA CYS A 45 8.93 2.87 -2.61
C CYS A 45 7.64 2.52 -1.86
N LEU A 46 7.52 2.92 -0.60
CA LEU A 46 6.31 2.67 0.20
C LEU A 46 5.09 3.40 -0.38
N ASP A 47 5.24 4.67 -0.75
CA ASP A 47 4.18 5.45 -1.42
C ASP A 47 3.72 4.78 -2.73
N SER A 48 4.66 4.20 -3.48
CA SER A 48 4.35 3.45 -4.70
C SER A 48 3.59 2.15 -4.42
N LEU A 49 3.94 1.42 -3.36
CA LEU A 49 3.22 0.22 -2.95
C LEU A 49 1.80 0.55 -2.48
N ASP A 50 1.63 1.60 -1.68
CA ASP A 50 0.32 2.07 -1.22
C ASP A 50 -0.57 2.50 -2.39
N ARG A 51 0.00 3.22 -3.37
CA ARG A 51 -0.71 3.58 -4.60
C ARG A 51 -1.17 2.34 -5.38
N LYS A 52 -0.29 1.35 -5.58
CA LYS A 52 -0.63 0.09 -6.25
C LYS A 52 -1.75 -0.65 -5.52
N ARG A 53 -1.68 -0.71 -4.18
CA ARG A 53 -2.71 -1.33 -3.34
C ARG A 53 -4.05 -0.63 -3.47
N ALA A 54 -4.07 0.70 -3.39
CA ALA A 54 -5.28 1.49 -3.54
C ALA A 54 -5.92 1.32 -4.92
N GLU A 55 -5.11 1.25 -5.98
CA GLU A 55 -5.58 0.96 -7.34
C GLU A 55 -6.19 -0.43 -7.48
N GLN A 56 -5.59 -1.44 -6.84
CA GLN A 56 -6.15 -2.79 -6.83
C GLN A 56 -7.50 -2.83 -6.10
N ILE A 57 -7.58 -2.24 -4.90
CA ILE A 57 -8.84 -2.15 -4.13
C ILE A 57 -9.93 -1.46 -4.95
N LEU A 58 -9.60 -0.37 -5.64
CA LEU A 58 -10.54 0.34 -6.49
C LEU A 58 -11.06 -0.55 -7.63
N ARG A 59 -10.18 -1.31 -8.30
CA ARG A 59 -10.59 -2.27 -9.34
C ARG A 59 -11.54 -3.32 -8.78
N ASP A 60 -11.24 -3.87 -7.61
CA ASP A 60 -12.05 -4.91 -6.98
C ASP A 60 -13.43 -4.38 -6.56
N LEU A 61 -13.50 -3.18 -5.99
CA LEU A 61 -14.77 -2.53 -5.65
C LEU A 61 -15.62 -2.24 -6.88
N ILE A 62 -15.02 -1.79 -7.99
CA ILE A 62 -15.75 -1.58 -9.25
C ILE A 62 -16.30 -2.91 -9.80
N ALA A 63 -15.52 -3.98 -9.73
CA ALA A 63 -15.97 -5.30 -10.16
C ALA A 63 -17.15 -5.81 -9.31
N ARG A 64 -17.07 -5.64 -7.98
CA ARG A 64 -18.16 -5.95 -7.06
C ARG A 64 -19.40 -5.10 -7.32
N LEU A 65 -19.24 -3.80 -7.57
CA LEU A 65 -20.35 -2.90 -7.87
C LEU A 65 -21.11 -3.37 -9.11
N LYS A 66 -20.41 -3.65 -10.21
CA LYS A 66 -21.02 -4.17 -11.43
C LYS A 66 -21.78 -5.48 -11.19
N THR A 67 -21.28 -6.32 -10.29
CA THR A 67 -21.93 -7.59 -9.93
C THR A 67 -23.21 -7.34 -9.12
N ALA A 68 -23.16 -6.47 -8.12
CA ALA A 68 -24.32 -6.08 -7.30
C ALA A 68 -25.42 -5.41 -8.14
N GLU A 69 -25.03 -4.51 -9.06
CA GLU A 69 -25.96 -3.85 -9.99
C GLU A 69 -26.68 -4.86 -10.88
N ARG A 70 -25.94 -5.83 -11.45
CA ARG A 70 -26.53 -6.91 -12.26
C ARG A 70 -27.46 -7.82 -11.46
N ALA A 71 -27.17 -8.02 -10.18
CA ALA A 71 -27.98 -8.81 -9.27
C ALA A 71 -29.18 -8.04 -8.69
N GLY A 72 -29.35 -6.75 -9.00
CA GLY A 72 -30.41 -5.91 -8.43
C GLY A 72 -30.25 -5.61 -6.94
N GLN A 73 -29.06 -5.78 -6.38
CA GLN A 73 -28.76 -5.56 -4.97
C GLN A 73 -28.51 -4.07 -4.69
N VAL A 74 -29.59 -3.29 -4.62
CA VAL A 74 -29.54 -1.82 -4.58
C VAL A 74 -28.72 -1.27 -3.41
N GLU A 75 -28.89 -1.80 -2.19
CA GLU A 75 -28.19 -1.26 -1.01
C GLU A 75 -26.69 -1.58 -1.05
N GLU A 76 -26.29 -2.78 -1.47
CA GLU A 76 -24.88 -3.15 -1.64
C GLU A 76 -24.23 -2.28 -2.73
N ALA A 77 -24.91 -2.07 -3.87
CA ALA A 77 -24.43 -1.19 -4.93
C ALA A 77 -24.24 0.27 -4.43
N ARG A 78 -25.14 0.74 -3.56
CA ARG A 78 -25.02 2.08 -2.95
C ARG A 78 -23.81 2.16 -2.02
N LEU A 79 -23.62 1.18 -1.13
CA LEU A 79 -22.48 1.13 -0.21
C LEU A 79 -21.14 1.05 -0.96
N LEU A 80 -21.06 0.22 -2.01
CA LEU A 80 -19.88 0.10 -2.86
C LEU A 80 -19.55 1.42 -3.57
N ASN A 81 -20.55 2.15 -4.05
CA ASN A 81 -20.36 3.47 -4.66
C ASN A 81 -19.78 4.50 -3.68
N VAL A 82 -20.23 4.51 -2.41
CA VAL A 82 -19.67 5.39 -1.38
C VAL A 82 -18.18 5.10 -1.18
N GLN A 83 -17.81 3.83 -0.99
CA GLN A 83 -16.41 3.42 -0.79
C GLN A 83 -15.52 3.77 -1.99
N ILE A 84 -16.02 3.61 -3.22
CA ILE A 84 -15.32 4.00 -4.45
C ILE A 84 -15.06 5.51 -4.48
N ASN A 85 -16.06 6.32 -4.13
CA ASN A 85 -15.92 7.77 -4.12
C ASN A 85 -14.94 8.24 -3.05
N GLU A 86 -14.97 7.67 -1.85
CA GLU A 86 -13.99 7.96 -0.79
C GLU A 86 -12.55 7.64 -1.22
N LEU A 87 -12.34 6.51 -1.91
CA LEU A 87 -11.02 6.16 -2.46
C LEU A 87 -10.57 7.11 -3.57
N ARG A 88 -11.49 7.57 -4.43
CA ARG A 88 -11.17 8.56 -5.47
C ARG A 88 -10.77 9.92 -4.89
N ILE A 89 -11.47 10.36 -3.84
CA ILE A 89 -11.13 11.60 -3.12
C ILE A 89 -9.73 11.51 -2.51
N ARG A 90 -9.42 10.40 -1.84
CA ARG A 90 -8.06 10.14 -1.31
C ARG A 90 -6.99 10.12 -2.41
N LYS A 91 -7.27 9.48 -3.55
CA LYS A 91 -6.36 9.44 -4.70
C LYS A 91 -6.09 10.83 -5.30
N ALA A 92 -7.06 11.74 -5.24
CA ALA A 92 -6.91 13.12 -5.71
C ALA A 92 -6.08 14.02 -4.77
N GLY A 93 -5.53 13.47 -3.67
CA GLY A 93 -4.71 14.22 -2.73
C GLY A 93 -5.50 15.05 -1.71
N ALA A 94 -6.82 14.83 -1.60
CA ALA A 94 -7.61 15.49 -0.58
C ALA A 94 -7.33 14.84 0.81
N PRO A 95 -6.99 15.64 1.84
CA PRO A 95 -6.84 15.11 3.18
C PRO A 95 -8.16 14.52 3.68
N PRO A 96 -8.13 13.48 4.54
CA PRO A 96 -9.35 12.97 5.15
C PRO A 96 -10.04 14.11 5.91
N ALA A 97 -11.36 14.21 5.77
CA ALA A 97 -12.17 15.14 6.56
C ALA A 97 -11.88 14.90 8.04
N GLY A 98 -11.11 15.82 8.65
CA GLY A 98 -10.57 15.67 10.01
C GLY A 98 -9.12 16.12 10.18
N ALA A 99 -8.34 16.30 9.11
CA ALA A 99 -6.95 16.78 9.20
C ALA A 99 -6.79 18.29 8.96
N VAL A 100 -7.75 19.11 9.38
CA VAL A 100 -7.52 20.57 9.51
C VAL A 100 -6.88 20.80 10.87
N SER A 101 -5.58 20.54 10.97
CA SER A 101 -4.79 20.93 12.14
C SER A 101 -4.66 22.45 12.13
N LEU A 102 -5.25 23.07 13.16
CA LEU A 102 -5.05 24.46 13.55
C LEU A 102 -3.55 24.79 13.60
N VAL A 103 -3.07 25.57 12.63
CA VAL A 103 -1.90 26.42 12.82
C VAL A 103 -2.44 27.82 13.06
N LYS A 104 -2.45 28.24 14.32
CA LYS A 104 -2.54 29.65 14.69
C LYS A 104 -1.10 30.18 14.71
N GLU A 105 -0.82 31.14 13.84
CA GLU A 105 0.18 32.18 14.13
C GLU A 105 -0.46 33.26 15.02
#